data_AF-A0A2N7VBL0-F1
#
_entry.id   AF-A0A2N7VBL0-F1
#
_cell.length_a   1.000
_cell.length_b   1.000
_cell.length_c   1.000
_cell.angle_alpha   90.00
_cell.angle_beta   90.00
_cell.angle_gamma   90.00
#
_symmetry.space_group_name_H-M   'P 1'
#
loop_
_entity.id
_entity.type
_entity.pdbx_description
1 polymer ?
#
loop_
_entity_poly.entity_id
_entity_poly.type
_entity_poly.pdbx_seq_one_letter_code
_entity_poly.pdbx_strand_id
1 'polypeptide(L)'
;DENLDNLKEEIVNEFIDEEDPENELLIKEVYAILNELVKEEVRRLIADEKIRPDGRKPDEIRPLDSEVGILPRTHGSGLFTRGQTQALSVLTLGALGDYQLIDGLGPEEEKRFMHHYNFPNFSVGETGPVRAPG
;
A
#
# COMPACT_ATOMS: atom_id res chain seq x y z
N ASP A 1 -12.75 -1.46 -8.61
CA ASP A 1 -12.70 -0.20 -7.84
C ASP A 1 -13.68 0.80 -8.43
N GLU A 2 -13.46 1.31 -9.64
CA GLU A 2 -14.39 2.27 -10.30
C GLU A 2 -15.87 1.86 -10.29
N ASN A 3 -16.20 0.61 -10.67
CA ASN A 3 -17.60 0.15 -10.64
C ASN A 3 -18.21 0.10 -9.23
N LEU A 4 -17.40 -0.20 -8.20
CA LEU A 4 -17.87 -0.27 -6.82
C LEU A 4 -18.07 1.14 -6.25
N ASP A 5 -17.18 2.07 -6.61
CA ASP A 5 -17.30 3.48 -6.20
C ASP A 5 -18.52 4.12 -6.85
N ASN A 6 -18.74 3.91 -8.15
CA ASN A 6 -19.95 4.36 -8.84
C ASN A 6 -21.23 3.81 -8.21
N LEU A 7 -21.24 2.52 -7.81
CA LEU A 7 -22.40 1.92 -7.14
C LEU A 7 -22.65 2.54 -5.76
N LYS A 8 -21.58 2.83 -4.99
CA LYS A 8 -21.72 3.50 -3.70
C LYS A 8 -22.28 4.90 -3.87
N GLU A 9 -21.81 5.65 -4.86
CA GLU A 9 -22.33 6.97 -5.18
C GLU A 9 -23.81 6.92 -5.59
N GLU A 10 -24.20 5.97 -6.45
CA GLU A 10 -25.59 5.75 -6.85
C GLU A 10 -26.49 5.50 -5.64
N ILE A 11 -26.10 4.59 -4.74
CA ILE A 11 -26.86 4.28 -3.53
C ILE A 11 -26.93 5.51 -2.62
N VAL A 12 -25.82 6.19 -2.38
CA VAL A 12 -25.79 7.37 -1.50
C VAL A 12 -26.72 8.46 -2.03
N ASN A 13 -26.79 8.66 -3.35
CA ASN A 13 -27.68 9.65 -3.97
C ASN A 13 -29.17 9.37 -3.68
N GLU A 14 -29.58 8.12 -3.43
CA GLU A 14 -30.96 7.79 -3.04
C GLU A 14 -31.30 8.21 -1.61
N PHE A 15 -30.30 8.40 -0.75
CA PHE A 15 -30.47 8.78 0.66
C PHE A 15 -30.20 10.27 0.94
N ILE A 16 -29.91 11.07 -0.10
CA ILE A 16 -29.72 12.52 0.06
C ILE A 16 -31.08 13.16 0.36
N ASP A 17 -31.18 13.81 1.51
CA ASP A 17 -32.32 14.65 1.88
C ASP A 17 -31.82 16.05 2.26
N GLU A 18 -31.91 17.02 1.33
CA GLU A 18 -31.44 18.39 1.59
C GLU A 18 -32.29 19.14 2.63
N GLU A 19 -33.49 18.66 2.94
CA GLU A 19 -34.37 19.25 3.95
C GLU A 19 -34.07 18.71 5.36
N ASP A 20 -33.33 17.60 5.47
CA ASP A 20 -32.91 17.02 6.75
C ASP A 20 -31.69 17.75 7.34
N PRO A 21 -31.79 18.39 8.52
CA PRO A 21 -30.63 19.00 9.19
C PRO A 21 -29.51 18.01 9.54
N GLU A 22 -29.80 16.70 9.57
CA GLU A 22 -28.83 15.63 9.84
C GLU A 22 -28.32 14.91 8.58
N ASN A 23 -28.64 15.41 7.37
CA ASN A 23 -28.26 14.78 6.10
C ASN A 23 -26.76 14.43 6.00
N GLU A 24 -25.87 15.29 6.50
CA GLU A 24 -24.42 15.02 6.48
C GLU A 24 -24.05 13.80 7.36
N LEU A 25 -24.72 13.63 8.50
CA LEU A 25 -24.53 12.47 9.37
C LEU A 25 -25.12 11.22 8.72
N LEU A 26 -26.33 11.31 8.16
CA LEU A 26 -26.98 10.22 7.44
C LEU A 26 -26.10 9.70 6.30
N ILE A 27 -25.56 10.58 5.46
CA ILE A 27 -24.68 10.21 4.35
C ILE A 27 -23.43 9.48 4.87
N LYS A 28 -22.82 9.95 5.96
CA LYS A 28 -21.67 9.27 6.59
C LYS A 28 -22.03 7.88 7.10
N GLU A 29 -23.20 7.72 7.70
CA GLU A 29 -23.71 6.42 8.15
C GLU A 29 -23.97 5.46 6.99
N VAL A 30 -24.58 5.94 5.90
CA VAL A 30 -24.79 5.14 4.68
C VAL A 30 -23.45 4.65 4.13
N TYR A 31 -22.45 5.53 4.00
CA TYR A 31 -21.10 5.12 3.58
C TYR A 31 -20.47 4.08 4.52
N ALA A 32 -20.63 4.24 5.83
CA ALA A 32 -20.10 3.29 6.81
C ALA A 32 -20.76 1.91 6.67
N ILE A 33 -22.09 1.86 6.51
CA ILE A 33 -22.84 0.61 6.32
C ILE A 33 -22.43 -0.06 5.01
N LEU A 34 -22.34 0.69 3.90
CA LEU A 34 -21.90 0.15 2.60
C LEU A 34 -20.49 -0.45 2.69
N ASN A 35 -19.57 0.21 3.41
CA ASN A 35 -18.22 -0.31 3.61
C ASN A 35 -18.21 -1.59 4.46
N GLU A 36 -19.06 -1.69 5.49
CA GLU A 36 -19.18 -2.92 6.29
C GLU A 36 -19.77 -4.06 5.46
N LEU A 37 -20.81 -3.80 4.64
CA LEU A 37 -21.38 -4.80 3.73
C LEU A 37 -20.34 -5.34 2.74
N VAL A 38 -19.56 -4.47 2.10
CA VAL A 38 -18.48 -4.89 1.19
C VAL A 38 -17.45 -5.76 1.93
N LYS A 39 -17.09 -5.38 3.14
CA LYS A 39 -16.13 -6.13 3.98
C LYS A 39 -16.67 -7.50 4.38
N GLU A 40 -17.93 -7.60 4.78
CA GLU A 40 -18.58 -8.88 5.10
C GLU A 40 -18.66 -9.79 3.88
N GLU A 41 -19.05 -9.24 2.73
CA GLU A 41 -19.17 -10.02 1.50
C GLU A 41 -17.81 -10.53 1.00
N VAL A 42 -16.77 -9.69 1.02
CA VAL A 42 -15.40 -10.13 0.71
C VAL A 42 -14.94 -11.24 1.66
N ARG A 43 -15.29 -11.15 2.95
CA ARG A 43 -14.97 -12.22 3.92
C ARG A 43 -15.72 -13.51 3.61
N ARG A 44 -17.00 -13.43 3.26
CA ARG A 44 -17.82 -14.58 2.84
C ARG A 44 -17.20 -15.29 1.63
N LEU A 45 -16.83 -14.52 0.58
CA LEU A 45 -16.17 -15.05 -0.61
C LEU A 45 -14.86 -15.79 -0.29
N ILE A 46 -14.05 -15.25 0.64
CA ILE A 46 -12.80 -15.90 1.04
C ILE A 46 -13.05 -17.11 1.94
N ALA A 47 -13.97 -17.02 2.89
CA ALA A 47 -14.19 -18.04 3.90
C ALA A 47 -14.95 -19.26 3.34
N ASP A 48 -15.99 -19.02 2.54
CA ASP A 48 -16.89 -20.07 2.09
C ASP A 48 -16.55 -20.52 0.66
N GLU A 49 -16.35 -19.56 -0.24
CA GLU A 49 -16.09 -19.84 -1.67
C GLU A 49 -14.60 -20.04 -1.98
N LYS A 50 -13.71 -19.70 -1.02
CA LYS A 50 -12.25 -19.77 -1.16
C LYS A 50 -11.72 -18.95 -2.33
N ILE A 51 -12.37 -17.82 -2.64
CA ILE A 51 -11.97 -16.91 -3.71
C ILE A 51 -11.57 -15.57 -3.11
N ARG A 52 -10.39 -15.09 -3.47
CA ARG A 52 -9.91 -13.75 -3.10
C ARG A 52 -10.46 -12.68 -4.06
N PRO A 53 -10.45 -11.39 -3.70
CA PRO A 53 -10.95 -10.32 -4.56
C PRO A 53 -10.30 -10.25 -5.96
N ASP A 54 -9.06 -10.75 -6.10
CA ASP A 54 -8.35 -10.82 -7.38
C ASP A 54 -8.50 -12.19 -8.08
N GLY A 55 -9.46 -13.02 -7.66
CA GLY A 55 -9.80 -14.31 -8.25
C GLY A 55 -8.90 -15.48 -7.83
N ARG A 56 -7.81 -15.23 -7.09
CA ARG A 56 -6.86 -16.25 -6.67
C ARG A 56 -7.39 -17.12 -5.53
N LYS A 57 -6.81 -18.31 -5.40
CA LYS A 57 -7.00 -19.15 -4.19
C LYS A 57 -6.27 -18.55 -2.98
N PRO A 58 -6.62 -18.96 -1.74
CA PRO A 58 -5.97 -18.45 -0.53
C PRO A 58 -4.48 -18.79 -0.45
N ASP A 59 -4.07 -19.94 -0.99
CA ASP A 59 -2.71 -20.48 -1.02
C ASP A 59 -1.93 -20.13 -2.31
N GLU A 60 -2.59 -19.51 -3.27
CA GLU A 60 -1.97 -19.11 -4.54
C GLU A 60 -1.20 -17.79 -4.38
N ILE A 61 0.07 -17.79 -4.78
CA ILE A 61 0.92 -16.59 -4.79
C ILE A 61 0.72 -15.84 -6.11
N ARG A 62 0.76 -14.49 -6.07
CA ARG A 62 0.78 -13.66 -7.30
C ARG A 62 1.99 -14.00 -8.17
N PRO A 63 1.94 -13.80 -9.49
CA PRO A 63 3.08 -13.98 -10.38
C PRO A 63 4.32 -13.24 -9.87
N LEU A 64 5.47 -13.92 -9.94
CA LEU A 64 6.76 -13.42 -9.48
C LEU A 64 7.67 -13.20 -10.68
N ASP A 65 8.42 -12.10 -10.63
CA ASP A 65 9.47 -11.79 -11.60
C ASP A 65 10.62 -11.08 -10.89
N SER A 66 11.85 -11.31 -11.38
CA SER A 66 13.04 -10.76 -10.76
C SER A 66 14.18 -10.58 -11.75
N GLU A 67 14.80 -9.40 -11.70
CA GLU A 67 15.99 -9.07 -12.46
C GLU A 67 17.09 -8.54 -11.54
N VAL A 68 18.36 -8.82 -11.87
CA VAL A 68 19.53 -8.35 -11.12
C VAL A 68 20.48 -7.60 -12.04
N GLY A 69 21.20 -6.62 -11.49
CA GLY A 69 22.18 -5.84 -12.26
C GLY A 69 21.58 -4.88 -13.29
N ILE A 70 20.30 -4.51 -13.13
CA ILE A 70 19.58 -3.61 -14.06
C ILE A 70 20.21 -2.20 -14.12
N LEU A 71 20.88 -1.79 -13.03
CA LEU A 71 21.62 -0.53 -12.96
C LEU A 71 23.13 -0.84 -13.05
N PRO A 72 23.80 -0.50 -14.17
CA PRO A 72 25.17 -0.97 -14.43
C PRO A 72 26.25 -0.28 -13.59
N ARG A 73 25.92 0.81 -12.88
CA ARG A 73 26.90 1.61 -12.12
C ARG A 73 26.78 1.44 -10.61
N THR A 74 25.77 0.75 -10.11
CA THR A 74 25.60 0.53 -8.67
C THR A 74 26.42 -0.68 -8.22
N HIS A 75 26.76 -0.77 -6.93
CA HIS A 75 27.47 -1.96 -6.43
C HIS A 75 26.60 -3.23 -6.51
N GLY A 76 25.28 -3.05 -6.34
CA GLY A 76 24.29 -4.06 -6.69
C GLY A 76 22.95 -3.41 -7.00
N SER A 77 22.13 -4.07 -7.80
CA SER A 77 20.75 -3.68 -8.06
C SER A 77 19.88 -4.91 -8.28
N GLY A 78 18.62 -4.82 -7.85
CA GLY A 78 17.62 -5.86 -8.08
C GLY A 78 16.23 -5.24 -8.25
N LEU A 79 15.51 -5.67 -9.28
CA LEU A 79 14.09 -5.38 -9.47
C LEU A 79 13.32 -6.63 -9.12
N PHE A 80 12.44 -6.54 -8.13
CA PHE A 80 11.56 -7.63 -7.75
C PHE A 80 10.11 -7.21 -7.93
N THR A 81 9.35 -8.04 -8.63
CA THR A 81 7.93 -7.81 -8.91
C THR A 81 7.11 -9.00 -8.42
N ARG A 82 6.04 -8.71 -7.66
CA ARG A 82 5.04 -9.68 -7.21
C ARG A 82 3.64 -9.13 -7.50
N GLY A 83 3.04 -9.59 -8.60
CA GLY A 83 1.82 -8.98 -9.14
C GLY A 83 2.02 -7.49 -9.38
N GLN A 84 1.18 -6.65 -8.76
CA GLN A 84 1.25 -5.20 -8.86
C GLN A 84 2.21 -4.54 -7.85
N THR A 85 2.86 -5.31 -6.97
CA THR A 85 3.86 -4.77 -6.04
C THR A 85 5.25 -4.91 -6.64
N GLN A 86 5.96 -3.81 -6.87
CA GLN A 86 7.32 -3.82 -7.40
C GLN A 86 8.27 -3.04 -6.50
N ALA A 87 9.48 -3.56 -6.30
CA ALA A 87 10.54 -2.91 -5.54
C ALA A 87 11.84 -2.91 -6.33
N LEU A 88 12.42 -1.73 -6.48
CA LEU A 88 13.79 -1.56 -6.95
C LEU A 88 14.71 -1.36 -5.74
N SER A 89 15.60 -2.31 -5.50
CA SER A 89 16.62 -2.23 -4.46
C SER A 89 17.98 -1.93 -5.07
N VAL A 90 18.72 -1.02 -4.44
CA VAL A 90 20.09 -0.66 -4.82
C VAL A 90 21.00 -0.85 -3.62
N LEU A 91 22.07 -1.62 -3.82
CA LEU A 91 23.11 -1.82 -2.82
C LEU A 91 24.24 -0.82 -3.06
N THR A 92 24.67 -0.18 -1.98
CA THR A 92 25.88 0.64 -1.95
C THR A 92 26.80 0.10 -0.85
N LEU A 93 28.04 -0.22 -1.22
CA LEU A 93 29.11 -0.54 -0.28
C LEU A 93 29.88 0.74 0.06
N GLY A 94 30.13 0.97 1.34
CA GLY A 94 30.93 2.07 1.85
C GLY A 94 32.22 1.59 2.50
N ALA A 95 33.11 2.52 2.81
CA ALA A 95 34.29 2.25 3.63
C ALA A 95 33.87 1.90 5.07
N LEU A 96 34.81 1.35 5.86
CA LEU A 96 34.55 1.05 7.27
C LEU A 96 34.17 2.28 8.11
N GLY A 97 34.50 3.49 7.65
CA GLY A 97 34.12 4.76 8.27
C GLY A 97 32.74 5.30 7.85
N ASP A 98 32.07 4.69 6.87
CA ASP A 98 30.74 5.13 6.40
C ASP A 98 29.60 4.51 7.24
N TYR A 99 29.85 4.23 8.51
CA TYR A 99 28.81 3.78 9.44
C TYR A 99 27.93 4.96 9.85
N GLN A 100 26.70 4.66 10.23
CA GLN A 100 25.81 5.64 10.84
C GLN A 100 26.05 5.65 12.36
N LEU A 101 26.40 6.80 12.91
CA LEU A 101 26.39 7.01 14.36
C LEU A 101 24.94 7.18 14.82
N ILE A 102 24.55 6.41 15.83
CA ILE A 102 23.24 6.51 16.48
C ILE A 102 23.47 7.14 17.84
N ASP A 103 23.14 8.43 17.92
CA ASP A 103 23.16 9.20 19.17
C ASP A 103 21.74 9.25 19.74
N GLY A 104 21.57 8.57 20.87
CA GLY A 104 20.29 8.44 21.57
C GLY A 104 20.47 8.70 23.06
N LEU A 105 19.54 8.22 23.88
CA LEU A 105 19.67 8.36 25.34
C LEU A 105 20.69 7.40 25.98
N GLY A 106 21.11 6.39 25.22
CA GLY A 106 22.09 5.38 25.66
C GLY A 106 23.51 5.71 25.21
N PRO A 107 24.45 4.75 25.34
CA PRO A 107 25.76 4.86 24.73
C PRO A 107 25.65 5.04 23.21
N GLU A 108 26.58 5.80 22.63
CA GLU A 108 26.68 5.95 21.19
C GLU A 108 26.92 4.58 20.52
N GLU A 109 26.16 4.29 19.46
CA GLU A 109 26.27 3.04 18.69
C GLU A 109 26.64 3.31 17.22
N GLU A 110 27.41 2.40 16.63
CA GLU A 110 27.78 2.45 15.21
C GLU A 110 27.00 1.41 14.41
N LYS A 111 26.23 1.85 13.41
CA LYS A 111 25.45 0.98 12.54
C LYS A 111 26.07 0.87 11.15
N ARG A 112 26.51 -0.34 10.78
CA ARG A 112 27.14 -0.64 9.48
C ARG A 112 26.17 -1.12 8.40
N PHE A 113 24.98 -1.55 8.80
CA PHE A 113 23.94 -1.98 7.87
C PHE A 113 22.80 -0.95 7.88
N MET A 114 22.59 -0.28 6.76
CA MET A 114 21.56 0.73 6.59
C MET A 114 20.56 0.25 5.53
N HIS A 115 19.27 0.33 5.86
CA HIS A 115 18.19 0.01 4.93
C HIS A 115 17.22 1.20 4.90
N HIS A 116 17.22 1.91 3.77
CA HIS A 116 16.31 3.02 3.54
C HIS A 116 15.18 2.55 2.63
N TYR A 117 13.96 2.66 3.12
CA TYR A 117 12.75 2.34 2.37
C TYR A 117 12.06 3.64 1.96
N ASN A 118 11.78 3.77 0.67
CA ASN A 118 11.08 4.92 0.11
C ASN A 118 9.80 4.45 -0.58
N PHE A 119 8.70 5.17 -0.33
CA PHE A 119 7.40 4.87 -0.92
C PHE A 119 6.87 6.13 -1.63
N PRO A 120 7.25 6.35 -2.89
CA PRO A 120 6.83 7.55 -3.62
C PRO A 120 5.35 7.47 -4.02
N ASN A 121 4.66 8.61 -4.06
CA ASN A 121 3.20 8.67 -4.33
C ASN A 121 2.79 8.00 -5.65
N PHE A 122 3.64 8.08 -6.68
CA PHE A 122 3.38 7.43 -7.96
C PHE A 122 3.30 5.90 -7.86
N SER A 123 3.86 5.28 -6.81
CA SER A 123 3.82 3.82 -6.63
C SER A 123 2.40 3.28 -6.37
N VAL A 124 1.47 4.15 -5.96
CA VAL A 124 0.05 3.85 -5.80
C VAL A 124 -0.83 4.63 -6.77
N GLY A 125 -0.23 5.33 -7.74
CA GLY A 125 -0.96 6.14 -8.72
C GLY A 125 -1.51 7.47 -8.18
N GLU A 126 -1.05 7.91 -7.01
CA GLU A 126 -1.54 9.14 -6.37
C GLU A 126 -0.56 10.32 -6.56
N THR A 127 -1.07 11.53 -6.36
CA THR A 127 -0.25 12.75 -6.28
C THR A 127 -0.12 13.20 -4.82
N GLY A 128 0.98 13.89 -4.49
CA GLY A 128 1.19 14.42 -3.15
C GLY A 128 2.57 15.06 -3.00
N PRO A 129 2.80 15.79 -1.90
CA PRO A 129 4.08 16.44 -1.65
C PRO A 129 5.18 15.40 -1.40
N VAL A 130 6.36 15.61 -2.00
CA VAL A 130 7.56 14.84 -1.66
C VAL A 130 8.11 15.39 -0.33
N ARG A 131 8.14 14.55 0.70
CA ARG A 131 8.60 14.91 2.06
C ARG A 131 9.65 13.93 2.55
N ALA A 132 10.29 14.26 3.68
CA ALA A 132 11.15 13.32 4.39
C ALA A 132 10.36 12.04 4.75
N PRO A 133 11.05 10.89 4.94
CA PRO A 133 10.41 9.65 5.37
C PRO A 133 9.54 9.87 6.62
N GLY A 134 8.34 9.28 6.59
CA GLY A 134 7.35 9.36 7.67
C GLY A 134 7.51 8.26 8.73
#